data_AF-A0A2R4JJ71-F1
#
_entry.id   AF-A0A2R4JJ71-F1
#
_cell.length_a   1.000
_cell.length_b   1.000
_cell.length_c   1.000
_cell.angle_alpha   90.00
_cell.angle_beta   90.00
_cell.angle_gamma   90.00
#
_symmetry.space_group_name_H-M   'P 1'
#
loop_
_entity.id
_entity.type
_entity.pdbx_description
1 polymer ?
#
loop_
_entity_poly.entity_id
_entity_poly.type
_entity_poly.pdbx_seq_one_letter_code
_entity_poly.pdbx_strand_id
1 'polypeptide(L)' 'MSFSHQVSITGPSGAPPETAVIRFVALLPEGWHAEVGEFQGDLARLRITAPPGTTTSEATRMAADILSRPGLQGWRLADH' A
#
# COMPACT_ATOMS: atom_id res chain seq x y z
N MET A 1 4.40 -1.79 -21.06
CA MET A 1 5.07 -0.95 -20.03
C MET A 1 4.30 -1.16 -18.74
N SER A 2 4.97 -1.56 -17.66
CA SER A 2 4.38 -1.63 -16.32
C SER A 2 4.18 -0.22 -15.77
N PHE A 3 3.07 0.01 -15.09
CA PHE A 3 2.76 1.28 -14.44
C PHE A 3 3.18 1.21 -12.98
N SER A 4 3.96 2.18 -12.51
CA SER A 4 4.41 2.28 -11.13
C SER A 4 3.78 3.50 -10.46
N HIS A 5 3.11 3.29 -9.34
CA HIS A 5 2.43 4.32 -8.56
C HIS A 5 2.91 4.29 -7.11
N GLN A 6 3.25 5.45 -6.56
CA GLN A 6 3.64 5.56 -5.17
C GLN A 6 2.41 5.81 -4.30
N VAL A 7 2.28 5.05 -3.22
CA VAL A 7 1.29 5.29 -2.16
C VAL A 7 2.01 5.37 -0.82
N SER A 8 1.42 6.11 0.11
CA SER A 8 1.87 6.11 1.49
C SER A 8 0.75 5.57 2.36
N ILE A 9 1.10 4.73 3.34
CA ILE A 9 0.16 4.20 4.32
C ILE A 9 0.60 4.66 5.70
N THR A 10 -0.36 5.05 6.54
CA THR A 10 -0.13 5.44 7.93
C THR A 10 -1.07 4.66 8.83
N GLY A 11 -0.58 4.33 10.01
CA GLY A 11 -1.30 3.51 10.99
C GLY A 11 -1.51 4.20 12.33
N PRO A 12 -2.04 3.47 13.31
CA PRO A 12 -2.13 3.94 14.68
C PRO A 12 -0.74 4.26 15.27
N SER A 13 -0.68 5.28 16.14
CA SER A 13 0.55 5.65 16.84
C SER A 13 1.15 4.45 17.60
N GLY A 14 2.44 4.20 17.39
CA GLY A 14 3.16 3.07 18.01
C GLY A 14 2.97 1.72 17.31
N ALA A 15 2.14 1.62 16.26
CA ALA A 15 2.03 0.41 15.46
C ALA A 15 3.18 0.33 14.44
N PRO A 16 3.92 -0.79 14.37
CA PRO A 16 5.07 -0.91 13.48
C PRO A 16 4.62 -1.01 12.01
N PRO A 17 5.03 -0.06 11.13
CA PRO A 17 4.61 -0.03 9.73
C PRO A 17 5.10 -1.23 8.91
N GLU A 18 6.19 -1.88 9.31
CA GLU A 18 6.71 -3.08 8.66
C GLU A 18 5.68 -4.22 8.67
N THR A 19 4.96 -4.40 9.79
CA THR A 19 3.94 -5.45 9.90
C THR A 19 2.76 -5.18 8.97
N ALA A 20 2.37 -3.92 8.82
CA ALA A 20 1.31 -3.53 7.91
C ALA A 20 1.73 -3.73 6.45
N VAL A 21 2.97 -3.37 6.10
CA VAL A 21 3.52 -3.58 4.76
C VAL A 21 3.56 -5.06 4.39
N ILE A 22 4.01 -5.94 5.29
CA ILE A 22 4.02 -7.40 5.03
C ILE A 22 2.60 -7.89 4.73
N ARG A 23 1.61 -7.48 5.52
CA ARG A 23 0.20 -7.86 5.31
C ARG A 23 -0.36 -7.26 4.03
N PHE A 24 -0.01 -6.03 3.70
CA PHE A 24 -0.41 -5.36 2.47
C PHE A 24 0.10 -6.13 1.24
N VAL A 25 1.41 -6.46 1.22
CA VAL A 25 2.04 -7.22 0.14
C VAL A 25 1.42 -8.61 -0.01
N ALA A 26 1.14 -9.30 1.10
CA ALA A 26 0.51 -10.62 1.09
C ALA A 26 -0.93 -10.63 0.56
N LEU A 27 -1.60 -9.46 0.54
CA LEU A 27 -2.97 -9.29 0.07
C LEU A 27 -3.05 -8.71 -1.36
N LEU A 28 -1.91 -8.49 -2.01
CA LEU A 28 -1.89 -7.98 -3.38
C LEU A 28 -2.58 -8.98 -4.33
N PRO A 29 -3.40 -8.48 -5.27
CA PRO A 29 -3.94 -9.33 -6.32
C PRO A 29 -2.83 -9.87 -7.23
N GLU A 30 -3.10 -10.96 -7.93
CA GLU A 30 -2.18 -11.51 -8.93
C GLU A 30 -1.78 -10.47 -9.98
N GLY A 31 -0.50 -10.43 -10.34
CA GLY A 31 0.07 -9.47 -11.29
C GLY A 31 0.42 -8.11 -10.69
N TRP A 32 0.03 -7.83 -9.43
CA TRP A 32 0.46 -6.64 -8.70
C TRP A 32 1.68 -6.93 -7.85
N HIS A 33 2.56 -5.93 -7.74
CA HIS A 33 3.76 -6.00 -6.89
C HIS A 33 3.87 -4.73 -6.07
N ALA A 34 4.45 -4.82 -4.88
CA ALA A 34 4.81 -3.63 -4.12
C ALA A 34 6.23 -3.76 -3.56
N GLU A 35 6.96 -2.66 -3.64
CA GLU A 35 8.27 -2.49 -3.04
C GLU A 35 8.19 -1.46 -1.92
N VAL A 36 8.97 -1.69 -0.87
CA VAL A 36 9.12 -0.73 0.21
C VAL A 36 10.12 0.34 -0.20
N GLY A 37 9.72 1.60 -0.12
CA GLY A 37 10.63 2.73 -0.31
C GLY A 37 11.26 3.17 1.01
N GLU A 38 10.42 3.62 1.95
CA GLU A 38 10.86 4.26 3.20
C GLU A 38 9.87 4.00 4.32
N PHE A 39 10.39 3.92 5.56
CA PHE A 39 9.60 3.95 6.79
C PHE A 39 9.92 5.24 7.56
N GLN A 40 8.88 5.91 8.06
CA GLN A 40 9.03 7.11 8.87
C GLN A 40 7.98 7.12 9.98
N GLY A 41 8.38 6.77 11.21
CA GLY A 41 7.46 6.72 12.35
C GLY A 41 6.36 5.67 12.14
N ASP A 42 5.11 6.11 12.03
CA ASP A 42 3.93 5.28 11.74
C ASP A 42 3.56 5.23 10.25
N LEU A 43 4.42 5.76 9.37
CA LEU A 43 4.24 5.83 7.92
C LEU A 43 5.15 4.84 7.19
N ALA A 44 4.61 4.19 6.16
CA ALA A 44 5.36 3.48 5.14
C ALA A 44 5.04 4.03 3.74
N ARG A 45 6.08 4.27 2.96
CA ARG A 45 5.98 4.63 1.55
C ARG A 45 6.23 3.41 0.68
N LEU A 46 5.27 3.09 -0.18
CA LEU A 46 5.28 1.92 -1.04
C LEU A 46 5.26 2.33 -2.51
N ARG A 47 6.04 1.62 -3.33
CA ARG A 47 5.96 1.69 -4.78
C ARG A 47 5.16 0.49 -5.28
N ILE A 48 3.97 0.72 -5.80
CA ILE A 48 3.09 -0.31 -6.36
C ILE A 48 3.33 -0.39 -7.86
N THR A 49 3.67 -1.58 -8.35
CA THR A 49 3.70 -1.89 -9.77
C THR A 49 2.42 -2.63 -10.14
N ALA A 50 1.62 -2.01 -11.02
CA ALA A 50 0.33 -2.52 -11.45
C ALA A 50 0.41 -3.20 -12.83
N PRO A 51 -0.56 -4.09 -13.15
CA PRO A 51 -0.72 -4.63 -14.48
C PRO A 51 -0.84 -3.54 -15.58
N PRO A 52 -0.47 -3.85 -16.83
CA PRO A 52 -0.63 -2.91 -17.94
C PRO A 52 -2.09 -2.46 -18.11
N GLY A 53 -2.30 -1.18 -18.39
CA GLY A 53 -3.63 -0.59 -18.57
C GLY A 53 -4.29 -0.12 -17.28
N THR A 54 -3.69 -0.39 -16.12
CA THR A 54 -4.15 0.17 -14.84
C THR A 54 -3.85 1.66 -14.73
N THR A 55 -4.85 2.42 -14.34
CA THR A 55 -4.78 3.86 -14.06
C THR A 55 -4.33 4.15 -12.64
N THR A 56 -3.88 5.39 -12.39
CA THR A 56 -3.55 5.85 -11.03
C THR A 56 -4.71 5.67 -10.06
N SER A 57 -5.94 6.03 -10.46
CA SER A 57 -7.12 5.94 -9.59
C SER A 57 -7.49 4.50 -9.25
N GLU A 58 -7.29 3.56 -10.18
CA GLU A 58 -7.46 2.12 -9.92
C GLU A 58 -6.38 1.60 -8.96
N ALA A 59 -5.13 2.02 -9.11
CA ALA A 59 -4.05 1.65 -8.18
C ALA A 59 -4.32 2.18 -6.76
N THR A 60 -4.77 3.43 -6.63
CA THR A 60 -5.17 4.01 -5.34
C THR A 60 -6.37 3.27 -4.75
N ARG A 61 -7.39 2.94 -5.57
CA ARG A 61 -8.57 2.19 -5.12
C ARG A 61 -8.20 0.78 -4.65
N MET A 62 -7.30 0.10 -5.37
CA MET A 62 -6.77 -1.21 -4.97
C MET A 62 -6.08 -1.13 -3.61
N ALA A 63 -5.20 -0.13 -3.41
CA ALA A 63 -4.52 0.05 -2.14
C ALA A 63 -5.53 0.33 -0.99
N ALA A 64 -6.55 1.16 -1.24
CA ALA A 64 -7.61 1.41 -0.27
C ALA A 64 -8.43 0.14 0.06
N ASP A 65 -8.73 -0.70 -0.93
CA ASP A 65 -9.43 -1.97 -0.71
C ASP A 65 -8.62 -2.92 0.19
N ILE A 66 -7.32 -3.06 -0.04
CA ILE A 66 -6.43 -3.87 0.81
C ILE A 66 -6.43 -3.32 2.24
N LEU A 67 -6.32 -2.00 2.42
CA LEU A 67 -6.31 -1.38 3.75
C LEU A 67 -7.65 -1.53 4.49
N SER A 68 -8.76 -1.75 3.78
CA SER A 68 -10.06 -2.03 4.39
C SER A 68 -10.17 -3.45 4.97
N ARG A 69 -9.20 -4.33 4.69
CA ARG A 69 -9.22 -5.73 5.16
C ARG A 69 -8.98 -5.79 6.69
N PRO A 70 -9.60 -6.74 7.42
CA PRO A 70 -9.50 -6.82 8.88
C PRO A 70 -8.06 -6.86 9.43
N GLY A 71 -7.12 -7.48 8.70
CA GLY A 71 -5.71 -7.55 9.07
C GLY A 71 -4.97 -6.21 9.05
N LEU A 72 -5.57 -5.16 8.48
CA LEU A 72 -5.02 -3.82 8.34
C LEU A 72 -5.95 -2.75 8.96
N GLN A 73 -6.84 -3.16 9.86
CA GLN A 73 -7.72 -2.22 10.55
C GLN A 73 -6.92 -1.10 11.24
N GLY A 74 -7.35 0.14 11.01
CA GLY A 74 -6.70 1.34 11.53
C GLY A 74 -5.59 1.91 10.63
N TRP A 75 -5.17 1.17 9.60
CA TRP A 75 -4.28 1.68 8.56
C TRP A 75 -5.08 2.36 7.46
N ARG A 76 -4.52 3.43 6.88
CA ARG A 76 -5.15 4.21 5.83
C ARG A 76 -4.12 4.80 4.87
N LEU A 77 -4.58 5.20 3.70
CA LEU A 77 -3.77 6.01 2.79
C LEU A 77 -3.43 7.35 3.47
N ALA A 78 -2.18 7.78 3.30
CA ALA A 78 -1.73 9.11 3.67
C ALA A 78 -1.63 9.96 2.41
N ASP A 79 -2.30 11.11 2.42
CA ASP A 79 -2.12 12.13 1.40
C ASP A 79 -0.78 12.83 1.65
N HIS A 80 0.04 12.93 0.61
CA HIS A 80 1.22 13.78 0.56
C HIS A 80 1.05 14.81 -0.56
#